data_AF-A0A7Y5XR95-F1
#
_entry.id   AF-A0A7Y5XR95-F1
#
_cell.length_a   1.000
_cell.length_b   1.000
_cell.length_c   1.000
_cell.angle_alpha   90.00
_cell.angle_beta   90.00
_cell.angle_gamma   90.00
#
_symmetry.space_group_name_H-M   'P 1'
#
loop_
_entity.id
_entity.type
_entity.pdbx_description
1 polymer ?
#
loop_
_entity_poly.entity_id
_entity_poly.type
_entity_poly.pdbx_seq_one_letter_code
_entity_poly.pdbx_strand_id
1 'polypeptide(L)'
;MAGDTIYGARKAQHNSVLESAPATRRHDVSAGSSYSARLPQAFMTPGISSFSEFLRHAAPEALPNPQLAAANAGDIAPHGTTIVAAIFPGGAVVAGDRRATMGNVIASRDIEKVRAADAHSLIGYAGTAGIGIELVRLFCVELEHYEKIEGTPLSLEGKANRLASMVRGNLAMAMQGLAVVPLFAGYDLDADLEAGADPGRIFSFDAAGGCYREENYHAVGSGSPFAKAALKKRHDPAGTEEQTVRACLDALYDAADEDSATGGPDLIRKIYPVVAVVDAEGVRRLTDDQVGAVVEQLVADRHQNPGG
;
A
#
# COMPACT_ATOMS: atom_id res chain seq x y z
N MET A 1 67.54 -35.50 12.97
CA MET A 1 68.44 -34.99 14.02
C MET A 1 67.77 -33.76 14.59
N ALA A 2 66.99 -33.94 15.65
CA ALA A 2 67.37 -33.68 17.05
C ALA A 2 67.44 -32.16 17.29
N GLY A 3 66.44 -31.53 17.93
CA GLY A 3 66.21 -31.52 19.39
C GLY A 3 66.77 -30.19 19.93
N ASP A 4 66.34 -29.50 20.98
CA ASP A 4 65.29 -29.62 21.98
C ASP A 4 65.17 -28.23 22.66
N THR A 5 63.95 -27.78 22.91
CA THR A 5 63.41 -27.45 24.25
C THR A 5 64.35 -26.80 25.30
N ILE A 6 63.97 -25.63 25.86
CA ILE A 6 64.03 -25.39 27.33
C ILE A 6 62.86 -24.50 27.80
N TYR A 7 62.08 -25.10 28.68
CA TYR A 7 61.01 -24.61 29.55
C TYR A 7 61.61 -23.91 30.79
N GLY A 8 60.94 -22.91 31.37
CA GLY A 8 61.39 -22.27 32.61
C GLY A 8 60.28 -21.60 33.41
N ALA A 9 59.58 -22.39 34.23
CA ALA A 9 58.52 -22.00 35.14
C ALA A 9 59.02 -21.28 36.41
N ARG A 10 58.17 -20.43 37.03
CA ARG A 10 58.00 -20.19 38.50
C ARG A 10 56.86 -19.17 38.72
N LYS A 11 55.68 -19.59 39.16
CA LYS A 11 55.18 -19.72 40.56
C LYS A 11 54.76 -18.41 41.26
N ALA A 12 53.44 -18.30 41.40
CA ALA A 12 52.56 -17.68 42.40
C ALA A 12 53.13 -17.11 43.73
N GLN A 13 52.59 -15.95 44.12
CA GLN A 13 52.27 -15.44 45.47
C GLN A 13 51.09 -14.44 45.30
N HIS A 14 49.83 -14.72 45.67
CA HIS A 14 49.15 -14.61 46.97
C HIS A 14 49.30 -13.26 47.73
N ASN A 15 48.28 -12.38 47.62
CA ASN A 15 47.58 -11.62 48.69
C ASN A 15 46.50 -10.74 48.01
N SER A 16 45.20 -11.03 48.13
CA SER A 16 44.26 -10.62 49.19
C SER A 16 44.16 -9.11 49.43
N VAL A 17 43.23 -8.44 48.72
CA VAL A 17 42.52 -7.26 49.23
C VAL A 17 41.05 -7.41 48.85
N LEU A 18 40.22 -7.48 49.88
CA LEU A 18 38.77 -7.39 49.86
C LEU A 18 38.36 -5.94 49.56
N GLU A 19 37.45 -5.70 48.61
CA GLU A 19 36.54 -4.54 48.68
C GLU A 19 35.30 -4.74 47.78
N SER A 20 34.16 -4.90 48.48
CA SER A 20 32.78 -4.53 48.15
C SER A 20 32.25 -4.65 46.70
N ALA A 21 31.65 -5.80 46.40
CA ALA A 21 30.65 -5.90 45.34
C ALA A 21 29.38 -5.10 45.69
N PRO A 22 28.78 -4.33 44.76
CA PRO A 22 27.54 -3.61 45.02
C PRO A 22 26.37 -4.59 45.16
N ALA A 23 25.61 -4.44 46.24
CA ALA A 23 24.43 -5.22 46.55
C ALA A 23 23.44 -5.21 45.37
N THR A 24 23.20 -6.39 44.80
CA THR A 24 22.08 -6.66 43.91
C THR A 24 20.78 -6.33 44.65
N ARG A 25 20.20 -5.16 44.35
CA ARG A 25 18.83 -4.82 44.72
C ARG A 25 17.92 -5.82 44.02
N ARG A 26 17.48 -6.85 44.75
CA ARG A 26 16.33 -7.67 44.35
C ARG A 26 15.15 -6.71 44.26
N HIS A 27 14.75 -6.36 43.05
CA HIS A 27 13.43 -5.78 42.84
C HIS A 27 12.43 -6.88 43.16
N ASP A 28 11.68 -6.66 44.25
CA ASP A 28 10.51 -7.45 44.61
C ASP A 28 9.58 -7.56 43.40
N VAL A 29 9.45 -8.78 42.88
CA VAL A 29 8.38 -9.14 41.94
C VAL A 29 7.17 -9.50 42.79
N SER A 30 6.51 -8.50 43.35
CA SER A 30 5.11 -8.62 43.81
C SER A 30 4.41 -7.26 43.89
N ALA A 31 3.87 -6.81 42.76
CA ALA A 31 2.70 -5.95 42.75
C ALA A 31 1.88 -6.34 41.52
N GLY A 32 0.69 -6.87 41.77
CA GLY A 32 -0.10 -7.60 40.80
C GLY A 32 -0.41 -6.81 39.53
N SER A 33 -0.12 -7.42 38.38
CA SER A 33 -0.94 -7.18 37.20
C SER A 33 -2.30 -7.78 37.50
N SER A 34 -3.20 -6.95 38.04
CA SER A 34 -4.61 -7.21 37.90
C SER A 34 -4.89 -7.18 36.41
N TYR A 35 -5.03 -8.34 35.78
CA TYR A 35 -5.86 -8.43 34.59
C TYR A 35 -7.24 -7.93 35.01
N SER A 36 -7.49 -6.65 34.79
CA SER A 36 -8.82 -6.10 34.88
C SER A 36 -9.66 -6.87 33.86
N ALA A 37 -10.53 -7.76 34.35
CA ALA A 37 -11.56 -8.40 33.54
C ALA A 37 -12.59 -7.39 32.99
N ARG A 38 -12.41 -6.09 33.26
CA ARG A 38 -13.16 -5.01 32.62
C ARG A 38 -12.38 -4.55 31.40
N LEU A 39 -13.05 -4.64 30.26
CA LEU A 39 -12.61 -3.99 29.03
C LEU A 39 -12.30 -2.51 29.32
N PRO A 40 -11.18 -1.95 28.81
CA PRO A 40 -10.87 -0.54 28.99
C PRO A 40 -12.03 0.34 28.52
N GLN A 41 -12.20 1.52 29.14
CA GLN A 41 -13.35 2.39 28.87
C GLN A 41 -13.52 2.72 27.38
N ALA A 42 -12.42 2.86 26.63
CA ALA A 42 -12.44 3.09 25.20
C ALA A 42 -13.24 2.04 24.41
N PHE A 43 -13.26 0.77 24.85
CA PHE A 43 -14.03 -0.33 24.23
C PHE A 43 -15.51 -0.30 24.59
N MET A 44 -15.89 0.49 25.59
CA MET A 44 -17.25 0.59 26.13
C MET A 44 -17.92 1.92 25.76
N THR A 45 -17.21 2.84 25.08
CA THR A 45 -17.74 4.13 24.64
C THR A 45 -18.64 3.92 23.42
N PRO A 46 -19.97 4.10 23.54
CA PRO A 46 -20.87 4.00 22.40
C PRO A 46 -20.61 5.15 21.41
N GLY A 47 -20.68 4.85 20.11
CA GLY A 47 -20.67 5.89 19.06
C GLY A 47 -19.32 6.21 18.41
N ILE A 48 -18.26 5.44 18.69
CA ILE A 48 -17.03 5.54 17.88
C ILE A 48 -17.15 4.58 16.69
N SER A 49 -17.73 5.05 15.58
CA SER A 49 -17.83 4.29 14.32
C SER A 49 -16.58 4.43 13.43
N SER A 50 -15.51 5.02 13.95
CA SER A 50 -14.21 5.13 13.29
C SER A 50 -13.13 4.38 14.08
N PHE A 51 -12.58 3.33 13.48
CA PHE A 51 -11.55 2.51 14.11
C PHE A 51 -10.27 3.31 14.39
N SER A 52 -9.93 4.22 13.49
CA SER A 52 -8.78 5.14 13.62
C SER A 52 -8.96 6.11 14.78
N GLU A 53 -10.19 6.60 15.01
CA GLU A 53 -10.53 7.41 16.19
C GLU A 53 -10.48 6.57 17.48
N PHE A 54 -10.93 5.32 17.43
CA PHE A 54 -10.81 4.39 18.54
C PHE A 54 -9.34 4.13 18.91
N LEU A 55 -8.48 3.86 17.93
CA LEU A 55 -7.04 3.65 18.15
C LEU A 55 -6.36 4.88 18.77
N ARG A 56 -6.74 6.10 18.40
CA ARG A 56 -6.22 7.34 19.03
C ARG A 56 -6.41 7.36 20.55
N HIS A 57 -7.44 6.68 21.06
CA HIS A 57 -7.76 6.65 22.48
C HIS A 57 -7.29 5.36 23.16
N ALA A 58 -7.34 4.22 22.46
CA ALA A 58 -7.10 2.90 23.04
C ALA A 58 -5.65 2.40 22.86
N ALA A 59 -5.01 2.70 21.73
CA ALA A 59 -3.68 2.21 21.36
C ALA A 59 -3.00 3.16 20.34
N PRO A 60 -2.55 4.35 20.75
CA PRO A 60 -1.97 5.34 19.84
C PRO A 60 -0.75 4.83 19.08
N GLU A 61 0.00 3.89 19.65
CA GLU A 61 1.17 3.24 19.05
C GLU A 61 0.85 2.34 17.85
N ALA A 62 -0.41 1.94 17.68
CA ALA A 62 -0.87 1.16 16.53
C ALA A 62 -1.22 2.03 15.31
N LEU A 63 -1.24 3.37 15.47
CA LEU A 63 -1.37 4.30 14.36
C LEU A 63 0.00 4.50 13.68
N PRO A 64 0.03 4.80 12.37
CA PRO A 64 1.25 5.23 11.70
C PRO A 64 1.85 6.44 12.44
N ASN A 65 2.97 6.24 13.13
CA ASN A 65 3.53 7.24 14.04
C ASN A 65 4.68 8.03 13.37
N PRO A 66 4.64 9.37 13.34
CA PRO A 66 5.69 10.21 12.75
C PRO A 66 7.01 10.29 13.54
N GLN A 67 7.18 9.53 14.63
CA GLN A 67 8.39 9.62 15.46
C GLN A 67 9.56 8.85 14.85
N LEU A 68 10.44 9.61 14.18
CA LEU A 68 11.78 9.30 13.66
C LEU A 68 11.85 8.93 12.17
N ALA A 69 11.77 9.95 11.31
CA ALA A 69 12.45 9.91 10.02
C ALA A 69 13.63 10.90 10.06
N ALA A 70 14.85 10.39 9.91
CA ALA A 70 16.02 11.24 9.68
C ALA A 70 15.89 11.96 8.33
N ALA A 71 16.54 13.11 8.18
CA ALA A 71 16.65 13.78 6.88
C ALA A 71 17.22 12.79 5.84
N ASN A 72 16.57 12.68 4.67
CA ASN A 72 16.82 11.71 3.59
C ASN A 72 16.26 10.28 3.79
N ALA A 73 15.11 10.12 4.45
CA ALA A 73 14.47 8.80 4.62
C ALA A 73 13.91 8.18 3.32
N GLY A 74 13.69 8.99 2.28
CA GLY A 74 13.11 8.53 1.00
C GLY A 74 13.89 7.41 0.33
N ASP A 75 15.23 7.42 0.41
CA ASP A 75 16.09 6.40 -0.20
C ASP A 75 16.31 5.16 0.69
N ILE A 76 15.87 5.21 1.96
CA ILE A 76 16.12 4.15 2.96
C ILE A 76 15.03 3.08 2.93
N ALA A 77 13.85 3.40 2.38
CA ALA A 77 12.72 2.49 2.31
C ALA A 77 12.38 2.15 0.85
N PRO A 78 11.94 0.92 0.55
CA PRO A 78 11.43 0.59 -0.78
C PRO A 78 10.29 1.53 -1.18
N HIS A 79 10.41 2.13 -2.36
CA HIS A 79 9.41 2.99 -2.98
C HIS A 79 9.33 2.71 -4.48
N GLY A 80 8.58 3.53 -5.22
CA GLY A 80 8.42 3.37 -6.67
C GLY A 80 7.23 2.46 -7.00
N THR A 81 6.33 2.99 -7.81
CA THR A 81 5.24 2.25 -8.44
C THR A 81 4.63 3.08 -9.54
N THR A 82 3.94 2.42 -10.46
CA THR A 82 2.86 3.04 -11.21
C THR A 82 1.59 2.23 -11.00
N ILE A 83 0.53 2.94 -10.62
CA ILE A 83 -0.82 2.41 -10.51
C ILE A 83 -1.72 3.24 -11.41
N VAL A 84 -2.56 2.57 -12.18
CA VAL A 84 -3.56 3.16 -13.07
C VAL A 84 -4.95 2.71 -12.64
N ALA A 85 -5.93 3.57 -12.88
CA ALA A 85 -7.35 3.21 -12.84
C ALA A 85 -8.06 3.76 -14.06
N ALA A 86 -9.06 3.04 -14.55
CA ALA A 86 -9.93 3.48 -15.65
C ALA A 86 -11.35 2.93 -15.46
N ILE A 87 -12.37 3.72 -15.81
CA ILE A 87 -13.77 3.27 -15.77
C ILE A 87 -14.13 2.53 -17.06
N PHE A 88 -15.21 1.77 -17.03
CA PHE A 88 -15.88 1.23 -18.22
C PHE A 88 -17.38 1.14 -17.93
N PRO A 89 -18.25 0.95 -18.93
CA PRO A 89 -19.67 0.79 -18.70
C PRO A 89 -19.92 -0.42 -17.78
N GLY A 90 -20.35 -0.13 -16.55
CA GLY A 90 -20.61 -1.15 -15.52
C GLY A 90 -19.54 -1.28 -14.42
N GLY A 91 -18.42 -0.54 -14.46
CA GLY A 91 -17.42 -0.67 -13.40
C GLY A 91 -16.14 0.14 -13.56
N ALA A 92 -15.11 -0.30 -12.85
CA ALA A 92 -13.76 0.27 -12.92
C ALA A 92 -12.68 -0.81 -12.81
N VAL A 93 -11.54 -0.55 -13.44
CA VAL A 93 -10.32 -1.37 -13.37
C VAL A 93 -9.26 -0.60 -12.60
N VAL A 94 -8.52 -1.28 -11.72
CA VAL A 94 -7.28 -0.78 -11.12
C VAL A 94 -6.16 -1.76 -11.42
N ALA A 95 -5.05 -1.26 -11.96
CA ALA A 95 -3.88 -2.07 -12.24
C ALA A 95 -2.61 -1.42 -11.67
N GLY A 96 -1.69 -2.25 -11.18
CA GLY A 96 -0.45 -1.79 -10.57
C GLY A 96 0.76 -2.64 -10.93
N ASP A 97 1.88 -1.97 -11.17
CA ASP A 97 3.16 -2.62 -11.39
C ASP A 97 3.68 -3.35 -10.13
N ARG A 98 4.69 -4.22 -10.32
CA ARG A 98 5.20 -5.09 -9.24
C ARG A 98 6.57 -4.67 -8.67
N ARG A 99 7.24 -3.67 -9.26
CA ARG A 99 8.62 -3.31 -8.89
C ARG A 99 8.64 -2.39 -7.67
N ALA A 100 9.58 -2.59 -6.77
CA ALA A 100 9.96 -1.58 -5.80
C ALA A 100 11.47 -1.36 -5.80
N THR A 101 11.88 -0.11 -5.63
CA THR A 101 13.27 0.33 -5.69
C THR A 101 13.69 1.02 -4.39
N MET A 102 14.97 0.92 -4.06
CA MET A 102 15.65 1.74 -3.06
C MET A 102 16.79 2.46 -3.77
N GLY A 103 16.63 3.75 -4.03
CA GLY A 103 17.47 4.45 -5.00
C GLY A 103 17.41 3.75 -6.35
N ASN A 104 18.57 3.34 -6.89
CA ASN A 104 18.68 2.63 -8.17
C ASN A 104 18.61 1.09 -8.05
N VAL A 105 18.49 0.54 -6.85
CA VAL A 105 18.48 -0.91 -6.62
C VAL A 105 17.05 -1.43 -6.61
N ILE A 106 16.77 -2.50 -7.38
CA ILE A 106 15.49 -3.20 -7.31
C ILE A 106 15.43 -3.98 -6.00
N ALA A 107 14.60 -3.51 -5.06
CA ALA A 107 14.40 -4.11 -3.74
C ALA A 107 13.41 -5.29 -3.78
N SER A 108 12.39 -5.21 -4.63
CA SER A 108 11.43 -6.30 -4.86
C SER A 108 10.88 -6.24 -6.29
N ARG A 109 10.40 -7.38 -6.78
CA ARG A 109 9.81 -7.56 -8.11
C ARG A 109 8.36 -8.03 -8.06
N ASP A 110 7.82 -8.31 -6.88
CA ASP A 110 6.56 -9.05 -6.69
C ASP A 110 5.59 -8.34 -5.74
N ILE A 111 5.81 -7.06 -5.41
CA ILE A 111 4.92 -6.31 -4.51
C ILE A 111 3.52 -6.20 -5.12
N GLU A 112 2.49 -6.48 -4.31
CA GLU A 112 1.09 -6.28 -4.66
C GLU A 112 0.56 -5.00 -4.03
N LYS A 113 0.39 -3.98 -4.87
CA LYS A 113 0.04 -2.62 -4.42
C LYS A 113 -1.43 -2.28 -4.65
N VAL A 114 -2.17 -3.15 -5.32
CA VAL A 114 -3.61 -3.06 -5.59
C VAL A 114 -4.31 -4.17 -4.83
N ARG A 115 -5.40 -3.85 -4.14
CA ARG A 115 -6.24 -4.84 -3.45
C ARG A 115 -7.69 -4.34 -3.31
N ALA A 116 -8.58 -5.26 -2.93
CA ALA A 116 -9.91 -4.90 -2.47
C ALA A 116 -9.79 -4.08 -1.17
N ALA A 117 -10.48 -2.94 -1.11
CA ALA A 117 -10.69 -2.19 0.12
C ALA A 117 -11.91 -2.73 0.89
N ASP A 118 -12.97 -3.09 0.16
CA ASP A 118 -14.14 -3.83 0.62
C ASP A 118 -14.79 -4.59 -0.55
N ALA A 119 -16.05 -5.03 -0.39
CA ALA A 119 -16.77 -5.80 -1.40
C ALA A 119 -16.96 -5.09 -2.76
N HIS A 120 -17.03 -3.76 -2.78
CA HIS A 120 -17.32 -2.96 -3.99
C HIS A 120 -16.33 -1.82 -4.19
N SER A 121 -15.11 -1.93 -3.65
CA SER A 121 -14.07 -0.92 -3.86
C SER A 121 -12.66 -1.49 -3.86
N LEU A 122 -11.81 -0.85 -4.65
CA LEU A 122 -10.41 -1.14 -4.89
C LEU A 122 -9.56 0.00 -4.36
N ILE A 123 -8.39 -0.36 -3.83
CA ILE A 123 -7.39 0.61 -3.40
C ILE A 123 -6.01 0.20 -3.91
N GLY A 124 -5.33 1.17 -4.52
CA GLY A 124 -3.92 1.16 -4.83
C GLY A 124 -3.16 2.17 -3.97
N TYR A 125 -1.86 2.01 -3.80
CA TYR A 125 -1.01 3.03 -3.17
C TYR A 125 0.34 3.19 -3.85
N ALA A 126 0.80 4.44 -3.92
CA ALA A 126 2.12 4.81 -4.38
C ALA A 126 2.92 5.53 -3.30
N GLY A 127 4.24 5.36 -3.31
CA GLY A 127 5.16 5.97 -2.35
C GLY A 127 5.88 4.94 -1.50
N THR A 128 6.10 5.26 -0.22
CA THR A 128 6.85 4.40 0.70
C THR A 128 6.09 3.09 0.98
N ALA A 129 6.70 1.94 0.67
CA ALA A 129 6.02 0.65 0.70
C ALA A 129 5.48 0.29 2.09
N GLY A 130 6.28 0.42 3.14
CA GLY A 130 5.86 0.08 4.51
C GLY A 130 4.68 0.91 5.00
N ILE A 131 4.79 2.24 4.90
CA ILE A 131 3.72 3.18 5.27
C ILE A 131 2.46 2.95 4.43
N GLY A 132 2.61 2.64 3.13
CA GLY A 132 1.48 2.38 2.26
C GLY A 132 0.74 1.09 2.59
N ILE A 133 1.47 0.01 2.93
CA ILE A 133 0.86 -1.25 3.39
C ILE A 133 0.04 -1.01 4.66
N GLU A 134 0.57 -0.25 5.62
CA GLU A 134 -0.10 0.06 6.87
C GLU A 134 -1.32 0.96 6.66
N LEU A 135 -1.20 2.02 5.86
CA LEU A 135 -2.30 2.93 5.52
C LEU A 135 -3.47 2.16 4.90
N VAL A 136 -3.19 1.36 3.88
CA VAL A 136 -4.21 0.57 3.18
C VAL A 136 -4.83 -0.47 4.12
N ARG A 137 -4.01 -1.14 4.94
CA ARG A 137 -4.52 -2.12 5.91
C ARG A 137 -5.45 -1.47 6.94
N LEU A 138 -5.05 -0.33 7.50
CA LEU A 138 -5.86 0.41 8.45
C LEU A 138 -7.17 0.87 7.80
N PHE A 139 -7.13 1.31 6.54
CA PHE A 139 -8.32 1.73 5.81
C PHE A 139 -9.30 0.57 5.59
N CYS A 140 -8.82 -0.61 5.19
CA CYS A 140 -9.70 -1.78 5.03
C CYS A 140 -10.39 -2.15 6.35
N VAL A 141 -9.64 -2.12 7.46
CA VAL A 141 -10.21 -2.38 8.79
C VAL A 141 -11.19 -1.28 9.22
N GLU A 142 -10.92 -0.01 8.91
CA GLU A 142 -11.83 1.10 9.16
C GLU A 142 -13.20 0.87 8.48
N LEU A 143 -13.19 0.46 7.22
CA LEU A 143 -14.42 0.19 6.46
C LEU A 143 -15.21 -0.98 7.05
N GLU A 144 -14.53 -2.10 7.30
CA GLU A 144 -15.15 -3.30 7.88
C GLU A 144 -15.66 -3.04 9.31
N HIS A 145 -14.93 -2.21 10.08
CA HIS A 145 -15.35 -1.81 11.41
C HIS A 145 -16.63 -0.96 11.36
N TYR A 146 -16.68 0.05 10.49
CA TYR A 146 -17.88 0.88 10.33
C TYR A 146 -19.10 0.01 9.98
N GLU A 147 -18.97 -0.88 8.99
CA GLU A 147 -20.06 -1.75 8.56
C GLU A 147 -20.56 -2.66 9.68
N LYS A 148 -19.66 -3.21 10.50
CA LYS A 148 -20.02 -4.05 11.65
C LYS A 148 -20.73 -3.28 12.76
N ILE A 149 -20.44 -2.00 12.93
CA ILE A 149 -21.04 -1.16 13.98
C ILE A 149 -22.39 -0.60 13.53
N GLU A 150 -22.46 -0.06 12.31
CA GLU A 150 -23.66 0.61 11.78
C GLU A 150 -24.61 -0.36 11.08
N GLY A 151 -24.16 -1.57 10.74
CA GLY A 151 -24.93 -2.59 10.03
C GLY A 151 -25.13 -2.30 8.53
N THR A 152 -24.49 -1.24 8.01
CA THR A 152 -24.53 -0.84 6.60
C THR A 152 -23.15 -0.34 6.17
N PRO A 153 -22.71 -0.60 4.94
CA PRO A 153 -21.47 -0.02 4.42
C PRO A 153 -21.60 1.51 4.27
N LEU A 154 -20.46 2.20 4.26
CA LEU A 154 -20.39 3.61 3.86
C LEU A 154 -20.77 3.79 2.39
N SER A 155 -21.28 4.96 2.02
CA SER A 155 -21.33 5.39 0.62
C SER A 155 -19.92 5.49 0.03
N LEU A 156 -19.78 5.37 -1.28
CA LEU A 156 -18.47 5.38 -1.92
C LEU A 156 -17.72 6.72 -1.70
N GLU A 157 -18.43 7.85 -1.73
CA GLU A 157 -17.88 9.16 -1.34
C GLU A 157 -17.50 9.22 0.15
N GLY A 158 -18.28 8.58 1.03
CA GLY A 158 -17.96 8.45 2.45
C GLY A 158 -16.64 7.71 2.68
N LYS A 159 -16.41 6.61 1.94
CA LYS A 159 -15.15 5.86 1.95
C LYS A 159 -13.99 6.72 1.48
N ALA A 160 -14.15 7.45 0.37
CA ALA A 160 -13.12 8.34 -0.15
C ALA A 160 -12.76 9.45 0.85
N ASN A 161 -13.75 10.07 1.51
CA ASN A 161 -13.53 11.10 2.53
C ASN A 161 -12.81 10.55 3.79
N ARG A 162 -13.12 9.31 4.20
CA ARG A 162 -12.39 8.62 5.29
C ARG A 162 -10.93 8.43 4.91
N LEU A 163 -10.65 7.95 3.70
CA LEU A 163 -9.29 7.79 3.19
C LEU A 163 -8.54 9.12 3.14
N ALA A 164 -9.18 10.19 2.67
CA ALA A 164 -8.60 11.54 2.63
C ALA A 164 -8.15 12.02 4.02
N SER A 165 -8.96 11.73 5.05
CA SER A 165 -8.64 12.07 6.44
C SER A 165 -7.42 11.30 6.95
N MET A 166 -7.29 10.03 6.58
CA MET A 166 -6.11 9.21 6.91
C MET A 166 -4.85 9.69 6.21
N VAL A 167 -4.94 10.04 4.92
CA VAL A 167 -3.82 10.61 4.15
C VAL A 167 -3.37 11.93 4.76
N ARG A 168 -4.30 12.81 5.14
CA ARG A 168 -3.99 14.08 5.82
C ARG A 168 -3.25 13.86 7.14
N GLY A 169 -3.61 12.83 7.89
CA GLY A 169 -2.90 12.43 9.12
C GLY A 169 -1.43 12.06 8.88
N ASN A 170 -1.08 11.66 7.65
CA ASN A 170 0.27 11.30 7.24
C ASN A 170 1.12 12.48 6.73
N LEU A 171 0.58 13.71 6.68
CA LEU A 171 1.26 14.85 6.05
C LEU A 171 2.66 15.12 6.64
N ALA A 172 2.84 14.98 7.95
CA ALA A 172 4.13 15.16 8.59
C ALA A 172 5.20 14.18 8.08
N MET A 173 4.83 12.90 7.89
CA MET A 173 5.72 11.89 7.31
C MET A 173 5.97 12.15 5.82
N ALA A 174 4.96 12.60 5.09
CA ALA A 174 5.12 13.00 3.69
C ALA A 174 6.14 14.14 3.53
N MET A 175 6.10 15.15 4.42
CA MET A 175 7.08 16.25 4.45
C MET A 175 8.51 15.78 4.80
N GLN A 176 8.66 14.61 5.42
CA GLN A 176 9.94 13.98 5.72
C GLN A 176 10.43 13.03 4.61
N GLY A 177 9.72 12.96 3.48
CA GLY A 177 10.05 12.11 2.33
C GLY A 177 9.43 10.71 2.36
N LEU A 178 8.58 10.42 3.35
CA LEU A 178 7.85 9.15 3.48
C LEU A 178 6.42 9.26 2.98
N ALA A 179 6.22 9.94 1.85
CA ALA A 179 4.91 10.18 1.28
C ALA A 179 4.27 8.88 0.79
N VAL A 180 2.94 8.80 0.95
CA VAL A 180 2.09 7.78 0.36
C VAL A 180 0.87 8.47 -0.22
N VAL A 181 0.55 8.15 -1.47
CA VAL A 181 -0.61 8.65 -2.20
C VAL A 181 -1.44 7.46 -2.68
N PRO A 182 -2.66 7.27 -2.17
CA PRO A 182 -3.53 6.22 -2.65
C PRO A 182 -4.20 6.58 -3.98
N LEU A 183 -4.70 5.55 -4.67
CA LEU A 183 -5.67 5.66 -5.75
C LEU A 183 -6.83 4.74 -5.38
N PHE A 184 -8.04 5.30 -5.30
CA PHE A 184 -9.23 4.56 -4.87
C PHE A 184 -10.22 4.50 -6.02
N ALA A 185 -10.84 3.34 -6.23
CA ALA A 185 -11.90 3.18 -7.21
C ALA A 185 -12.99 2.29 -6.63
N GLY A 186 -14.20 2.38 -7.15
CA GLY A 186 -15.29 1.52 -6.68
C GLY A 186 -16.48 1.53 -7.60
N TYR A 187 -17.38 0.58 -7.34
CA TYR A 187 -18.71 0.56 -7.90
C TYR A 187 -19.65 1.28 -6.94
N ASP A 188 -20.27 2.34 -7.44
CA ASP A 188 -21.21 3.16 -6.71
C ASP A 188 -22.59 2.49 -6.73
N LEU A 189 -22.92 1.83 -5.62
CA LEU A 189 -24.20 1.11 -5.46
C LEU A 189 -25.42 2.03 -5.52
N ASP A 190 -25.21 3.33 -5.28
CA ASP A 190 -26.25 4.36 -5.34
C ASP A 190 -26.37 5.00 -6.74
N ALA A 191 -25.56 4.57 -7.72
CA ALA A 191 -25.50 5.18 -9.05
C ALA A 191 -26.82 5.11 -9.83
N ASP A 192 -27.64 4.08 -9.60
CA ASP A 192 -28.96 3.96 -10.23
C ASP A 192 -29.92 5.10 -9.85
N LEU A 193 -29.60 5.84 -8.77
CA LEU A 193 -30.34 7.04 -8.36
C LEU A 193 -29.99 8.27 -9.23
N GLU A 194 -28.89 8.21 -9.98
CA GLU A 194 -28.42 9.26 -10.89
C GLU A 194 -28.61 8.83 -12.35
N ALA A 195 -29.69 9.30 -12.99
CA ALA A 195 -30.04 8.91 -14.35
C ALA A 195 -28.90 9.16 -15.36
N GLY A 196 -28.33 8.07 -15.89
CA GLY A 196 -27.30 8.10 -16.92
C GLY A 196 -25.86 8.22 -16.42
N ALA A 197 -25.61 8.08 -15.11
CA ALA A 197 -24.26 8.02 -14.57
C ALA A 197 -23.70 6.58 -14.67
N ASP A 198 -22.48 6.42 -15.19
CA ASP A 198 -21.76 5.15 -15.06
C ASP A 198 -21.58 4.82 -13.57
N PRO A 199 -21.65 3.56 -13.12
CA PRO A 199 -21.50 3.24 -11.70
C PRO A 199 -20.04 3.22 -11.23
N GLY A 200 -19.07 3.18 -12.15
CA GLY A 200 -17.66 3.29 -11.81
C GLY A 200 -17.28 4.68 -11.28
N ARG A 201 -16.47 4.72 -10.22
CA ARG A 201 -15.86 5.97 -9.70
C ARG A 201 -14.38 5.78 -9.46
N ILE A 202 -13.61 6.84 -9.71
CA ILE A 202 -12.20 6.93 -9.37
C ILE A 202 -11.99 8.17 -8.50
N PHE A 203 -11.19 8.03 -7.44
CA PHE A 203 -10.81 9.09 -6.54
C PHE A 203 -9.28 9.16 -6.44
N SER A 204 -8.74 10.34 -6.73
CA SER A 204 -7.32 10.66 -6.54
C SER A 204 -7.13 11.51 -5.28
N PHE A 205 -5.91 11.46 -4.73
CA PHE A 205 -5.57 12.15 -3.50
C PHE A 205 -4.25 12.90 -3.65
N ASP A 206 -4.08 13.96 -2.87
CA ASP A 206 -2.78 14.61 -2.69
C ASP A 206 -2.20 14.32 -1.29
N ALA A 207 -0.93 14.67 -1.08
CA ALA A 207 -0.25 14.42 0.20
C ALA A 207 -0.85 15.23 1.38
N ALA A 208 -1.64 16.27 1.12
CA ALA A 208 -2.34 17.05 2.13
C ALA A 208 -3.74 16.47 2.47
N GLY A 209 -4.16 15.40 1.79
CA GLY A 209 -5.46 14.77 1.96
C GLY A 209 -6.58 15.54 1.27
N GLY A 210 -6.29 16.21 0.15
CA GLY A 210 -7.28 16.54 -0.87
C GLY A 210 -7.84 15.25 -1.48
N CYS A 211 -9.11 15.28 -1.87
CA CYS A 211 -9.81 14.17 -2.50
C CYS A 211 -10.54 14.69 -3.74
N TYR A 212 -10.25 14.08 -4.89
CA TYR A 212 -10.73 14.55 -6.18
C TYR A 212 -11.38 13.38 -6.92
N ARG A 213 -12.60 13.60 -7.42
CA ARG A 213 -13.27 12.64 -8.30
C ARG A 213 -12.71 12.80 -9.70
N GLU A 214 -12.31 11.68 -10.29
CA GLU A 214 -11.76 11.61 -11.64
C GLU A 214 -12.82 11.04 -12.58
N GLU A 215 -12.87 11.53 -13.82
CA GLU A 215 -13.94 11.15 -14.76
C GLU A 215 -13.66 9.80 -15.42
N ASN A 216 -12.60 9.68 -16.22
CA ASN A 216 -12.40 8.51 -17.07
C ASN A 216 -11.28 7.58 -16.59
N TYR A 217 -10.13 8.17 -16.24
CA TYR A 217 -8.96 7.42 -15.84
C TYR A 217 -8.04 8.30 -14.98
N HIS A 218 -7.19 7.65 -14.19
CA HIS A 218 -6.15 8.34 -13.43
C HIS A 218 -4.94 7.42 -13.21
N ALA A 219 -3.80 8.00 -12.83
CA ALA A 219 -2.65 7.24 -12.41
C ALA A 219 -1.88 7.96 -11.30
N VAL A 220 -1.26 7.18 -10.41
CA VAL A 220 -0.40 7.65 -9.32
C VAL A 220 0.94 6.92 -9.33
N GLY A 221 1.95 7.54 -8.72
CA GLY A 221 3.31 7.02 -8.65
C GLY A 221 4.27 7.57 -9.72
N SER A 222 5.48 7.01 -9.79
CA SER A 222 6.61 7.58 -10.53
C SER A 222 6.38 7.61 -12.04
N GLY A 223 5.77 6.57 -12.62
CA GLY A 223 5.43 6.52 -14.04
C GLY A 223 4.05 7.06 -14.38
N SER A 224 3.35 7.69 -13.42
CA SER A 224 2.00 8.24 -13.64
C SER A 224 1.88 9.27 -14.76
N PRO A 225 2.86 10.14 -15.05
CA PRO A 225 2.74 11.06 -16.18
C PRO A 225 2.68 10.32 -17.52
N PHE A 226 3.50 9.27 -17.68
CA PHE A 226 3.56 8.44 -18.88
C PHE A 226 2.29 7.59 -19.03
N ALA A 227 1.87 6.94 -17.95
CA ALA A 227 0.63 6.16 -17.94
C ALA A 227 -0.60 7.00 -18.29
N LYS A 228 -0.71 8.22 -17.72
CA LYS A 228 -1.81 9.15 -18.07
C LYS A 228 -1.75 9.59 -19.54
N ALA A 229 -0.55 9.80 -20.09
CA ALA A 229 -0.39 10.16 -21.49
C ALA A 229 -0.81 9.02 -22.43
N ALA A 230 -0.49 7.77 -22.07
CA ALA A 230 -0.93 6.57 -22.78
C ALA A 230 -2.46 6.39 -22.71
N LEU A 231 -3.05 6.44 -21.51
CA LEU A 231 -4.50 6.31 -21.32
C LEU A 231 -5.28 7.40 -22.06
N LYS A 232 -4.74 8.63 -22.14
CA LYS A 232 -5.34 9.71 -22.93
C LYS A 232 -5.60 9.35 -24.40
N LYS A 233 -4.83 8.40 -24.94
CA LYS A 233 -4.93 7.95 -26.34
C LYS A 233 -5.60 6.59 -26.48
N ARG A 234 -5.44 5.71 -25.50
CA ARG A 234 -5.81 4.29 -25.59
C ARG A 234 -7.10 3.94 -24.87
N HIS A 235 -7.51 4.72 -23.87
CA HIS A 235 -8.72 4.45 -23.13
C HIS A 235 -9.95 4.98 -23.88
N ASP A 236 -10.91 4.08 -24.12
CA ASP A 236 -12.24 4.41 -24.61
C ASP A 236 -13.24 4.25 -23.46
N PRO A 237 -13.88 5.33 -22.97
CA PRO A 237 -14.86 5.27 -21.90
C PRO A 237 -16.11 4.42 -22.23
N ALA A 238 -16.42 4.24 -23.52
CA ALA A 238 -17.51 3.37 -23.97
C ALA A 238 -17.03 1.93 -24.26
N GLY A 239 -15.75 1.65 -24.04
CA GLY A 239 -15.13 0.35 -24.29
C GLY A 239 -15.56 -0.69 -23.27
N THR A 240 -15.43 -1.95 -23.65
CA THR A 240 -15.63 -3.11 -22.77
C THR A 240 -14.62 -3.15 -21.63
N GLU A 241 -14.90 -3.97 -20.63
CA GLU A 241 -13.94 -4.28 -19.58
C GLU A 241 -12.63 -4.82 -20.14
N GLU A 242 -12.66 -5.76 -21.08
CA GLU A 242 -11.45 -6.36 -21.65
C GLU A 242 -10.59 -5.32 -22.38
N GLN A 243 -11.24 -4.41 -23.11
CA GLN A 243 -10.56 -3.28 -23.75
C GLN A 243 -9.95 -2.32 -22.71
N THR A 244 -10.64 -2.11 -21.59
CA THR A 244 -10.17 -1.26 -20.50
C THR A 244 -8.99 -1.89 -19.75
N VAL A 245 -9.06 -3.18 -19.45
CA VAL A 245 -7.94 -3.97 -18.91
C VAL A 245 -6.74 -3.89 -19.84
N ARG A 246 -6.94 -4.08 -21.15
CA ARG A 246 -5.87 -3.95 -22.15
C ARG A 246 -5.27 -2.54 -22.14
N ALA A 247 -6.08 -1.49 -22.12
CA ALA A 247 -5.61 -0.11 -22.07
C ALA A 247 -4.79 0.19 -20.79
N CYS A 248 -5.21 -0.34 -19.63
CA CYS A 248 -4.45 -0.24 -18.39
C CYS A 248 -3.08 -0.93 -18.48
N LEU A 249 -3.03 -2.14 -19.06
CA LEU A 249 -1.78 -2.89 -19.25
C LEU A 249 -0.85 -2.19 -20.25
N ASP A 250 -1.38 -1.67 -21.36
CA ASP A 250 -0.62 -0.84 -22.31
C ASP A 250 -0.05 0.41 -21.64
N ALA A 251 -0.82 1.08 -20.78
CA ALA A 251 -0.36 2.27 -20.07
C ALA A 251 0.75 1.96 -19.05
N LEU A 252 0.67 0.83 -18.34
CA LEU A 252 1.73 0.37 -17.46
C LEU A 252 2.98 -0.06 -18.22
N TYR A 253 2.81 -0.64 -19.40
CA TYR A 253 3.92 -0.98 -20.30
C TYR A 253 4.63 0.30 -20.78
N ASP A 254 3.88 1.28 -21.28
CA ASP A 254 4.44 2.57 -21.73
C ASP A 254 5.12 3.32 -20.56
N ALA A 255 4.55 3.25 -19.36
CA ALA A 255 5.19 3.82 -18.17
C ALA A 255 6.50 3.12 -17.81
N ALA A 256 6.57 1.79 -17.94
CA ALA A 256 7.80 1.03 -17.69
C ALA A 256 8.91 1.28 -18.71
N ASP A 257 8.56 1.72 -19.92
CA ASP A 257 9.51 2.06 -20.99
C ASP A 257 10.26 3.36 -20.67
N GLU A 258 9.59 4.31 -20.00
CA GLU A 258 10.14 5.64 -19.69
C GLU A 258 10.56 5.82 -18.21
N ASP A 259 10.00 5.03 -17.28
CA ASP A 259 10.30 5.09 -15.84
C ASP A 259 10.97 3.82 -15.30
N SER A 260 12.25 3.93 -14.94
CA SER A 260 13.02 2.83 -14.36
C SER A 260 12.48 2.30 -13.02
N ALA A 261 11.73 3.11 -12.26
CA ALA A 261 11.10 2.67 -11.02
C ALA A 261 9.80 1.86 -11.24
N THR A 262 9.27 1.88 -12.47
CA THR A 262 8.11 1.09 -12.89
C THR A 262 8.56 -0.25 -13.47
N GLY A 263 7.96 -1.33 -12.99
CA GLY A 263 8.20 -2.69 -13.47
C GLY A 263 7.31 -3.06 -14.65
N GLY A 264 7.89 -3.14 -15.85
CA GLY A 264 7.23 -3.80 -16.98
C GLY A 264 7.07 -5.32 -16.75
N PRO A 265 6.27 -6.00 -17.59
CA PRO A 265 6.04 -7.44 -17.45
C PRO A 265 7.33 -8.28 -17.56
N ASP A 266 7.54 -9.23 -16.65
CA ASP A 266 8.66 -10.18 -16.68
C ASP A 266 8.17 -11.53 -17.21
N LEU A 267 8.31 -11.75 -18.52
CA LEU A 267 7.87 -12.98 -19.21
C LEU A 267 8.66 -14.22 -18.77
N ILE A 268 9.90 -14.06 -18.30
CA ILE A 268 10.76 -15.18 -17.89
C ILE A 268 10.30 -15.72 -16.55
N ARG A 269 10.03 -14.81 -15.60
CA ARG A 269 9.58 -15.17 -14.25
C ARG A 269 8.06 -15.25 -14.12
N LYS A 270 7.33 -14.92 -15.19
CA LYS A 270 5.87 -14.79 -15.21
C LYS A 270 5.35 -13.84 -14.12
N ILE A 271 6.01 -12.69 -13.99
CA ILE A 271 5.58 -11.65 -13.05
C ILE A 271 4.89 -10.55 -13.85
N TYR A 272 3.59 -10.44 -13.64
CA TYR A 272 2.71 -9.49 -14.33
C TYR A 272 2.14 -8.44 -13.36
N PRO A 273 1.70 -7.28 -13.87
CA PRO A 273 0.93 -6.32 -13.10
C PRO A 273 -0.25 -6.98 -12.38
N VAL A 274 -0.57 -6.53 -11.17
CA VAL A 274 -1.83 -6.90 -10.53
C VAL A 274 -2.94 -6.14 -11.23
N VAL A 275 -3.99 -6.83 -11.66
CA VAL A 275 -5.19 -6.22 -12.25
C VAL A 275 -6.41 -6.68 -11.45
N ALA A 276 -7.20 -5.71 -10.99
CA ALA A 276 -8.46 -5.98 -10.33
C ALA A 276 -9.57 -5.14 -10.95
N VAL A 277 -10.76 -5.72 -11.00
CA VAL A 277 -11.97 -5.11 -11.55
C VAL A 277 -13.01 -5.05 -10.45
N VAL A 278 -13.80 -3.99 -10.47
CA VAL A 278 -14.96 -3.83 -9.61
C VAL A 278 -16.16 -3.48 -10.47
N ASP A 279 -17.21 -4.27 -10.33
CA ASP A 279 -18.48 -4.15 -11.05
C ASP A 279 -19.65 -4.41 -10.08
N ALA A 280 -20.86 -4.59 -10.61
CA ALA A 280 -22.07 -4.83 -9.83
C ALA A 280 -22.04 -6.14 -9.02
N GLU A 281 -21.20 -7.11 -9.41
CA GLU A 281 -21.02 -8.37 -8.66
C GLU A 281 -19.95 -8.24 -7.56
N GLY A 282 -19.24 -7.11 -7.54
CA GLY A 282 -18.22 -6.77 -6.55
C GLY A 282 -16.82 -6.78 -7.12
N VAL A 283 -15.83 -6.97 -6.24
CA VAL A 283 -14.41 -6.98 -6.60
C VAL A 283 -13.94 -8.36 -7.05
N ARG A 284 -13.25 -8.42 -8.19
CA ARG A 284 -12.48 -9.60 -8.62
C ARG A 284 -11.08 -9.24 -9.09
N ARG A 285 -10.12 -10.08 -8.73
CA ARG A 285 -8.74 -10.01 -9.23
C ARG A 285 -8.59 -10.96 -10.41
N LEU A 286 -8.00 -10.47 -11.50
CA LEU A 286 -7.63 -11.33 -12.62
C LEU A 286 -6.48 -12.25 -12.21
N THR A 287 -6.55 -13.50 -12.65
CA THR A 287 -5.49 -14.49 -12.42
C THR A 287 -4.24 -14.16 -13.25
N ASP A 288 -3.09 -14.65 -12.81
CA ASP A 288 -1.83 -14.46 -13.54
C ASP A 288 -1.89 -15.05 -14.96
N ASP A 289 -2.67 -16.12 -15.18
CA ASP A 289 -2.89 -16.70 -16.51
C ASP A 289 -3.71 -15.77 -17.43
N GLN A 290 -4.77 -15.14 -16.89
CA GLN A 290 -5.58 -14.17 -17.63
C GLN A 290 -4.77 -12.92 -17.99
N VAL A 291 -4.04 -12.36 -17.02
CA VAL A 291 -3.18 -11.18 -17.28
C VAL A 291 -2.04 -11.55 -18.22
N GLY A 292 -1.43 -12.72 -18.03
CA GLY A 292 -0.36 -13.25 -18.87
C GLY A 292 -0.75 -13.35 -20.34
N ALA A 293 -1.94 -13.88 -20.64
CA ALA A 293 -2.45 -13.96 -22.01
C ALA A 293 -2.57 -12.58 -22.69
N VAL A 294 -3.07 -11.58 -21.96
CA VAL A 294 -3.19 -10.20 -22.49
C VAL A 294 -1.81 -9.57 -22.68
N VAL A 295 -0.88 -9.79 -21.74
CA VAL A 295 0.49 -9.30 -21.82
C VAL A 295 1.26 -9.93 -22.98
N GLU A 296 1.12 -11.23 -23.21
CA GLU A 296 1.76 -11.91 -24.34
C GLU A 296 1.30 -11.32 -25.68
N GLN A 297 0.00 -11.08 -25.82
CA GLN A 297 -0.55 -10.41 -27.00
C GLN A 297 -0.01 -8.97 -27.13
N LEU A 298 0.02 -8.21 -26.03
CA LEU A 298 0.58 -6.85 -25.99
C LEU A 298 2.02 -6.83 -26.49
N VAL A 299 2.89 -7.70 -25.95
CA VAL A 299 4.31 -7.77 -26.34
C VAL A 299 4.45 -8.19 -27.81
N ALA A 300 3.63 -9.12 -28.28
CA ALA A 300 3.59 -9.49 -29.70
C ALA A 300 3.21 -8.30 -30.60
N ASP A 301 2.21 -7.51 -30.20
CA ASP A 301 1.79 -6.32 -30.93
C ASP A 301 2.93 -5.27 -30.96
N ARG A 302 3.65 -5.08 -29.85
CA ARG A 302 4.80 -4.14 -29.77
C ARG A 302 6.00 -4.57 -30.61
N HIS A 303 6.22 -5.87 -30.82
CA HIS A 303 7.23 -6.33 -31.76
C HIS A 303 6.89 -5.96 -33.21
N GLN A 304 5.61 -5.84 -33.57
CA GLN A 304 5.17 -5.46 -34.90
C GLN A 304 5.10 -3.94 -35.07
N ASN A 305 4.65 -3.23 -34.04
CA ASN A 305 4.57 -1.78 -33.99
C ASN A 305 5.09 -1.26 -32.64
N PRO A 306 6.39 -0.87 -32.53
CA PRO A 306 7.00 -0.49 -31.26
C PRO A 306 6.33 0.69 -30.54
N GLY A 307 5.79 1.67 -31.27
CA GLY A 307 5.05 2.80 -30.68
C GLY A 307 3.61 2.47 -30.25
N GLY A 308 3.13 1.30 -30.68
CA GLY A 308 1.76 0.84 -30.58
C GLY A 308 0.74 1.73 -31.26
#